data_AF-A0A6L3K046-F1
#
_entry.id   AF-A0A6L3K046-F1
#
_cell.length_a   1.000
_cell.length_b   1.000
_cell.length_c   1.000
_cell.angle_alpha   90.00
_cell.angle_beta   90.00
_cell.angle_gamma   90.00
#
_symmetry.space_group_name_H-M   'P 1'
#
loop_
_entity.id
_entity.type
_entity.pdbx_description
1 polymer ?
#
loop_
_entity_poly.entity_id
_entity_poly.type
_entity_poly.pdbx_seq_one_letter_code
_entity_poly.pdbx_strand_id
1 'polypeptide(L)'
;MSIMSKTMIFGMLVVLLTLTSCMGIGNSVSLSDLEGEWNVVELAGRPVNTKQQPFIGFDTHEMRVYGYGGCNRLMGSFEWSDESARMVMDKLASTMMACPDMAQEKALSHALAQTKKVKQGDTDQILLCDSLDNPLAKLSRRYFLMPLSELQGTWDVVKMNGEALPDSMKNRPFFSLDVMEKTLSGNAGCNQMNGKFKTLEKQSNSLVFLPISSTRMTCPNIETEFEVLAALKEVTTFGMLPNGHVGLFAAGSVQVLELAKRKN
;
A
#
# COMPACT_ATOMS: atom_id res chain seq x y z
N MET A 1 69.11 48.61 -12.92
CA MET A 1 67.86 48.07 -12.35
C MET A 1 66.79 48.22 -13.42
N SER A 2 66.33 47.09 -13.96
CA SER A 2 65.49 46.97 -15.16
C SER A 2 64.05 47.43 -14.91
N ILE A 3 63.45 48.18 -15.85
CA ILE A 3 61.99 48.30 -15.95
C ILE A 3 61.60 48.03 -17.40
N MET A 4 61.06 46.83 -17.60
CA MET A 4 60.45 46.30 -18.82
C MET A 4 58.99 46.80 -18.96
N SER A 5 58.53 46.81 -20.21
CA SER A 5 57.22 47.26 -20.69
C SER A 5 56.05 46.37 -20.25
N LYS A 6 54.83 46.90 -20.32
CA LYS A 6 53.61 46.08 -20.48
C LYS A 6 52.60 46.73 -21.42
N THR A 7 52.35 46.00 -22.51
CA THR A 7 51.31 46.14 -23.53
C THR A 7 49.94 45.76 -22.97
N MET A 8 48.90 46.46 -23.44
CA MET A 8 47.50 46.31 -23.00
C MET A 8 46.71 45.58 -24.10
N ILE A 9 46.15 44.41 -23.77
CA ILE A 9 45.34 43.57 -24.67
C ILE A 9 43.87 43.70 -24.27
N PHE A 10 43.00 44.01 -25.24
CA PHE A 10 41.56 44.17 -25.08
C PHE A 10 40.86 42.81 -25.31
N GLY A 11 40.18 42.28 -24.29
CA GLY A 11 39.46 41.00 -24.35
C GLY A 11 38.01 41.16 -24.78
N MET A 12 37.60 40.46 -25.84
CA MET A 12 36.22 40.38 -26.35
C MET A 12 35.51 39.18 -25.70
N LEU A 13 34.42 39.43 -24.97
CA LEU A 13 33.63 38.41 -24.26
C LEU A 13 32.49 37.93 -25.18
N VAL A 14 32.52 36.66 -25.60
CA VAL A 14 31.43 36.00 -26.33
C VAL A 14 30.58 35.24 -25.32
N VAL A 15 29.31 35.63 -25.16
CA VAL A 15 28.33 34.94 -24.30
C VAL A 15 27.63 33.88 -25.14
N LEU A 16 27.94 32.59 -24.88
CA LEU A 16 27.19 31.45 -25.40
C LEU A 16 25.93 31.24 -24.55
N LEU A 17 24.75 31.45 -25.14
CA LEU A 17 23.48 30.99 -24.56
C LEU A 17 23.24 29.53 -24.95
N THR A 18 23.44 28.60 -24.02
CA THR A 18 23.04 27.20 -24.18
C THR A 18 21.57 27.04 -23.77
N LEU A 19 20.68 26.83 -24.74
CA LEU A 19 19.31 26.39 -24.49
C LEU A 19 19.34 24.91 -24.11
N THR A 20 19.37 24.60 -22.81
CA THR A 20 19.09 23.26 -22.30
C THR A 20 17.59 23.01 -22.36
N SER A 21 17.15 22.36 -23.45
CA SER A 21 15.85 21.69 -23.53
C SER A 21 15.88 20.52 -22.55
N CYS A 22 15.23 20.68 -21.39
CA CYS A 22 14.82 19.53 -20.59
C CYS A 22 13.66 18.85 -21.31
N MET A 23 13.94 17.99 -22.29
CA MET A 23 13.03 16.92 -22.64
C MET A 23 12.95 16.01 -21.42
N GLY A 24 11.99 16.29 -20.54
CA GLY A 24 11.58 15.35 -19.53
C GLY A 24 11.07 14.11 -20.24
N ILE A 25 11.94 13.12 -20.38
CA ILE A 25 11.53 11.72 -20.55
C ILE A 25 10.83 11.39 -19.24
N GLY A 26 9.55 11.74 -19.15
CA GLY A 26 8.71 11.24 -18.06
C GLY A 26 8.72 9.73 -18.22
N ASN A 27 9.26 9.02 -17.23
CA ASN A 27 9.17 7.57 -17.19
C ASN A 27 7.70 7.19 -17.37
N SER A 28 7.38 6.63 -18.53
CA SER A 28 6.02 6.21 -18.86
C SER A 28 5.68 4.99 -18.03
N VAL A 29 4.54 5.03 -17.32
CA VAL A 29 4.00 3.88 -16.61
C VAL A 29 3.70 2.79 -17.63
N SER A 30 4.22 1.59 -17.43
CA SER A 30 3.92 0.40 -18.22
C SER A 30 2.76 -0.40 -17.62
N LEU A 31 2.18 -1.32 -18.39
CA LEU A 31 1.12 -2.19 -17.87
C LEU A 31 1.58 -2.94 -16.61
N SER A 32 2.79 -3.50 -16.62
CA SER A 32 3.32 -4.28 -15.49
C SER A 32 3.53 -3.44 -14.22
N ASP A 33 3.73 -2.13 -14.36
CA ASP A 33 3.89 -1.26 -13.19
C ASP A 33 2.59 -1.15 -12.39
N LEU A 34 1.43 -1.37 -13.04
CA LEU A 34 0.10 -1.26 -12.43
C LEU A 34 -0.26 -2.45 -11.55
N GLU A 35 0.33 -3.63 -11.80
CA GLU A 35 -0.06 -4.89 -11.17
C GLU A 35 -0.11 -4.78 -9.64
N GLY A 36 -1.17 -5.33 -9.04
CA GLY A 36 -1.37 -5.36 -7.60
C GLY A 36 -2.22 -4.23 -7.05
N GLU A 37 -2.11 -4.00 -5.73
CA GLU A 37 -3.03 -3.14 -4.99
C GLU A 37 -2.45 -1.78 -4.62
N TRP A 38 -3.31 -0.77 -4.65
CA TRP A 38 -2.98 0.62 -4.44
C TRP A 38 -3.99 1.29 -3.53
N ASN A 39 -3.51 1.93 -2.47
CA ASN A 39 -4.30 2.80 -1.62
C ASN A 39 -4.68 4.07 -2.37
N VAL A 40 -5.95 4.48 -2.28
CA VAL A 40 -6.39 5.78 -2.77
C VAL A 40 -6.01 6.81 -1.72
N VAL A 41 -4.99 7.63 -1.97
CA VAL A 41 -4.48 8.61 -0.99
C VAL A 41 -4.99 10.03 -1.25
N GLU A 42 -5.48 10.29 -2.46
CA GLU A 42 -6.08 11.57 -2.83
C GLU A 42 -7.18 11.37 -3.87
N LEU A 43 -8.27 12.14 -3.76
CA LEU A 43 -9.37 12.20 -4.72
C LEU A 43 -9.74 13.65 -5.00
N ALA A 44 -9.75 14.03 -6.29
CA ALA A 44 -10.09 15.38 -6.74
C ALA A 44 -9.37 16.49 -5.94
N GLY A 45 -8.07 16.32 -5.69
CA GLY A 45 -7.25 17.29 -4.95
C GLY A 45 -7.41 17.23 -3.42
N ARG A 46 -8.20 16.31 -2.88
CA ARG A 46 -8.43 16.18 -1.43
C ARG A 46 -7.80 14.91 -0.87
N PRO A 47 -7.05 14.98 0.24
CA PRO A 47 -6.48 13.80 0.86
C PRO A 47 -7.58 12.87 1.38
N VAL A 48 -7.36 11.58 1.21
CA VAL A 48 -8.27 10.53 1.71
C VAL A 48 -7.66 9.93 2.96
N ASN A 49 -8.23 10.26 4.13
CA ASN A 49 -7.81 9.72 5.42
C ASN A 49 -9.02 9.07 6.10
N THR A 50 -9.04 7.74 6.13
CA THR A 50 -10.13 6.96 6.70
C THR A 50 -9.56 5.82 7.53
N LYS A 51 -10.33 5.33 8.50
CA LYS A 51 -9.93 4.18 9.32
C LYS A 51 -9.61 2.96 8.46
N GLN A 52 -10.44 2.69 7.45
CA GLN A 52 -10.19 1.64 6.46
C GLN A 52 -9.91 2.26 5.09
N GLN A 53 -8.63 2.34 4.73
CA GLN A 53 -8.19 2.98 3.50
C GLN A 53 -8.82 2.32 2.26
N PRO A 54 -9.50 3.10 1.39
CA PRO A 54 -9.94 2.63 0.08
C PRO A 54 -8.76 2.20 -0.76
N PHE A 55 -8.99 1.20 -1.59
CA PHE A 55 -7.96 0.70 -2.48
C PHE A 55 -8.53 0.25 -3.81
N ILE A 56 -7.66 0.20 -4.80
CA ILE A 56 -7.90 -0.36 -6.13
C ILE A 56 -6.82 -1.40 -6.39
N GLY A 57 -7.21 -2.57 -6.83
CA GLY A 57 -6.33 -3.60 -7.37
C GLY A 57 -6.45 -3.67 -8.89
N PHE A 58 -5.31 -3.78 -9.56
CA PHE A 58 -5.23 -4.07 -10.99
C PHE A 58 -4.64 -5.47 -11.16
N ASP A 59 -5.40 -6.33 -11.84
CA ASP A 59 -4.92 -7.60 -12.38
C ASP A 59 -4.66 -7.36 -13.87
N THR A 60 -3.39 -7.22 -14.21
CA THR A 60 -2.91 -6.92 -15.56
C THR A 60 -2.88 -8.14 -16.47
N HIS A 61 -3.01 -9.34 -15.89
CA HIS A 61 -3.10 -10.59 -16.64
C HIS A 61 -4.52 -10.82 -17.16
N GLU A 62 -5.54 -10.59 -16.31
CA GLU A 62 -6.96 -10.69 -16.68
C GLU A 62 -7.55 -9.36 -17.18
N MET A 63 -6.79 -8.26 -17.14
CA MET A 63 -7.26 -6.90 -17.45
C MET A 63 -8.46 -6.47 -16.58
N ARG A 64 -8.37 -6.80 -15.29
CA ARG A 64 -9.45 -6.58 -14.31
C ARG A 64 -9.07 -5.56 -13.26
N VAL A 65 -10.09 -4.81 -12.84
CA VAL A 65 -9.99 -3.88 -11.73
C VAL A 65 -10.94 -4.33 -10.63
N TYR A 66 -10.49 -4.25 -9.39
CA TYR A 66 -11.30 -4.53 -8.20
C TYR A 66 -10.93 -3.56 -7.10
N GLY A 67 -11.71 -3.52 -6.02
CA GLY A 67 -11.31 -2.73 -4.86
C GLY A 67 -12.40 -2.49 -3.85
N TYR A 68 -12.14 -1.54 -2.99
CA TYR A 68 -13.03 -1.08 -1.94
C TYR A 68 -13.06 0.45 -1.93
N GLY A 69 -14.26 1.03 -2.08
CA GLY A 69 -14.45 2.48 -2.15
C GLY A 69 -14.70 3.19 -0.82
N GLY A 70 -14.65 2.47 0.30
CA GLY A 70 -14.97 2.99 1.64
C GLY A 70 -16.33 2.56 2.18
N CYS A 71 -17.24 2.12 1.31
CA CYS A 71 -18.47 1.45 1.72
C CYS A 71 -18.69 0.22 0.86
N ASN A 72 -18.75 0.39 -0.46
CA ASN A 72 -18.95 -0.70 -1.39
C ASN A 72 -17.65 -1.26 -1.99
N ARG A 73 -17.77 -2.51 -2.45
CA ARG A 73 -16.74 -3.16 -3.27
C ARG A 73 -16.93 -2.81 -4.73
N LEU A 74 -15.82 -2.58 -5.40
CA LEU A 74 -15.73 -2.19 -6.81
C LEU A 74 -15.22 -3.40 -7.60
N MET A 75 -15.74 -3.62 -8.79
CA MET A 75 -15.21 -4.61 -9.73
C MET A 75 -15.45 -4.20 -11.18
N GLY A 76 -14.61 -4.65 -12.09
CA GLY A 76 -14.76 -4.39 -13.51
C GLY A 76 -13.57 -4.84 -14.33
N SER A 77 -13.49 -4.32 -15.55
CA SER A 77 -12.35 -4.49 -16.46
C SER A 77 -11.75 -3.14 -16.83
N PHE A 78 -10.52 -3.16 -17.31
CA PHE A 78 -9.88 -1.98 -17.91
C PHE A 78 -9.24 -2.33 -19.25
N GLU A 79 -9.16 -1.34 -20.14
CA GLU A 79 -8.35 -1.40 -21.35
C GLU A 79 -7.05 -0.62 -21.13
N TRP A 80 -5.96 -1.08 -21.75
CA TRP A 80 -4.65 -0.44 -21.66
C TRP A 80 -3.98 -0.27 -23.03
N SER A 81 -3.17 0.78 -23.18
CA SER A 81 -2.27 0.99 -24.30
C SER A 81 -0.92 1.52 -23.80
N ASP A 82 0.15 0.75 -24.01
CA ASP A 82 1.49 1.05 -23.53
C ASP A 82 2.08 2.33 -24.16
N GLU A 83 1.81 2.61 -25.43
CA GLU A 83 2.37 3.77 -26.16
C GLU A 83 2.01 5.12 -25.51
N SER A 84 0.86 5.18 -24.85
CA SER A 84 0.30 6.43 -24.31
C SER A 84 -0.06 6.35 -22.83
N ALA A 85 0.25 5.22 -22.17
CA ALA A 85 -0.24 4.88 -20.84
C ALA A 85 -1.75 5.13 -20.69
N ARG A 86 -2.51 4.86 -21.77
CA ARG A 86 -3.95 5.13 -21.84
C ARG A 86 -4.69 4.02 -21.11
N MET A 87 -5.52 4.38 -20.15
CA MET A 87 -6.38 3.47 -19.41
C MET A 87 -7.83 3.87 -19.56
N VAL A 88 -8.73 2.92 -19.77
CA VAL A 88 -10.18 3.15 -19.73
C VAL A 88 -10.87 2.08 -18.89
N MET A 89 -11.73 2.51 -17.96
CA MET A 89 -12.52 1.66 -17.07
C MET A 89 -14.02 1.94 -17.29
N ASP A 90 -14.57 1.45 -18.38
CA ASP A 90 -15.96 1.72 -18.80
C ASP A 90 -16.99 0.77 -18.19
N LYS A 91 -16.57 -0.41 -17.74
CA LYS A 91 -17.41 -1.48 -17.19
C LYS A 91 -17.16 -1.68 -15.70
N LEU A 92 -17.40 -0.64 -14.91
CA LEU A 92 -17.32 -0.71 -13.45
C LEU A 92 -18.69 -1.03 -12.85
N ALA A 93 -18.68 -1.93 -11.88
CA ALA A 93 -19.81 -2.26 -11.02
C ALA A 93 -19.42 -2.09 -9.55
N SER A 94 -20.42 -1.79 -8.72
CA SER A 94 -20.26 -1.65 -7.26
C SER A 94 -21.35 -2.44 -6.54
N THR A 95 -21.07 -2.91 -5.33
CA THR A 95 -22.12 -3.42 -4.43
C THR A 95 -23.06 -2.29 -4.00
N MET A 96 -24.20 -2.61 -3.37
CA MET A 96 -25.22 -1.64 -2.95
C MET A 96 -25.47 -1.64 -1.43
N MET A 97 -24.40 -1.66 -0.63
CA MET A 97 -24.46 -1.41 0.80
C MET A 97 -24.67 0.09 1.06
N ALA A 98 -25.46 0.40 2.08
CA ALA A 98 -25.69 1.76 2.54
C ALA A 98 -24.78 2.07 3.74
N CYS A 99 -23.92 3.07 3.60
CA CYS A 99 -23.12 3.61 4.70
C CYS A 99 -23.51 5.07 5.00
N PRO A 100 -23.24 5.58 6.22
CA PRO A 100 -23.57 6.96 6.59
C PRO A 100 -22.96 8.03 5.68
N ASP A 101 -21.77 7.76 5.11
CA ASP A 101 -21.11 8.62 4.14
C ASP A 101 -20.81 7.85 2.85
N MET A 102 -21.33 8.38 1.74
CA MET A 102 -21.16 7.83 0.38
C MET A 102 -20.38 8.80 -0.53
N ALA A 103 -19.95 9.95 -0.02
CA ALA A 103 -19.31 10.99 -0.84
C ALA A 103 -17.98 10.50 -1.41
N GLN A 104 -17.17 9.84 -0.59
CA GLN A 104 -15.88 9.29 -1.00
C GLN A 104 -16.03 8.19 -2.06
N GLU A 105 -16.98 7.26 -1.87
CA GLU A 105 -17.24 6.20 -2.85
C GLU A 105 -17.64 6.80 -4.20
N LYS A 106 -18.57 7.75 -4.21
CA LYS A 106 -19.00 8.43 -5.43
C LYS A 106 -17.85 9.17 -6.12
N ALA A 107 -17.01 9.86 -5.35
CA ALA A 107 -15.84 10.55 -5.87
C ALA A 107 -14.85 9.57 -6.52
N LEU A 108 -14.61 8.43 -5.88
CA LEU A 108 -13.75 7.38 -6.44
C LEU A 108 -14.33 6.80 -7.72
N SER A 109 -15.61 6.38 -7.73
CA SER A 109 -16.26 5.84 -8.93
C SER A 109 -16.24 6.84 -10.08
N HIS A 110 -16.43 8.13 -9.79
CA HIS A 110 -16.35 9.20 -10.79
C HIS A 110 -14.93 9.35 -11.36
N ALA A 111 -13.92 9.38 -10.49
CA ALA A 111 -12.52 9.45 -10.91
C ALA A 111 -12.14 8.27 -11.81
N LEU A 112 -12.56 7.05 -11.47
CA LEU A 112 -12.29 5.86 -12.28
C LEU A 112 -12.98 5.91 -13.64
N ALA A 113 -14.26 6.29 -13.69
CA ALA A 113 -14.99 6.41 -14.95
C ALA A 113 -14.40 7.48 -15.90
N GLN A 114 -13.83 8.55 -15.34
CA GLN A 114 -13.21 9.64 -16.10
C GLN A 114 -11.73 9.41 -16.46
N THR A 115 -11.10 8.40 -15.87
CA THR A 115 -9.69 8.09 -16.16
C THR A 115 -9.51 7.80 -17.65
N LYS A 116 -8.51 8.45 -18.25
CA LYS A 116 -8.06 8.22 -19.63
C LYS A 116 -6.57 7.93 -19.72
N LYS A 117 -5.77 8.34 -18.73
CA LYS A 117 -4.33 8.14 -18.70
C LYS A 117 -3.84 7.84 -17.29
N VAL A 118 -2.74 7.10 -17.20
CA VAL A 118 -2.00 6.91 -15.95
C VAL A 118 -0.65 7.58 -16.07
N LYS A 119 -0.25 8.30 -15.03
CA LYS A 119 1.07 8.93 -14.94
C LYS A 119 1.81 8.46 -13.69
N GLN A 120 3.13 8.44 -13.77
CA GLN A 120 3.97 8.21 -12.60
C GLN A 120 3.79 9.40 -11.64
N GLY A 121 3.55 9.11 -10.37
CA GLY A 121 3.55 10.10 -9.29
C GLY A 121 4.92 10.18 -8.61
N ASP A 122 4.91 10.42 -7.30
CA ASP A 122 6.10 10.27 -6.46
C ASP A 122 6.53 8.79 -6.37
N THR A 123 7.50 8.48 -5.49
CA THR A 123 7.92 7.11 -5.22
C THR A 123 6.74 6.22 -4.83
N ASP A 124 6.60 5.09 -5.53
CA ASP A 124 5.52 4.11 -5.34
C ASP A 124 4.11 4.69 -5.49
N GLN A 125 3.96 5.73 -6.31
CA GLN A 125 2.68 6.36 -6.59
C GLN A 125 2.37 6.43 -8.08
N ILE A 126 1.08 6.37 -8.39
CA ILE A 126 0.54 6.65 -9.72
C ILE A 126 -0.59 7.66 -9.62
N LEU A 127 -0.77 8.42 -10.70
CA LEU A 127 -1.85 9.37 -10.86
C LEU A 127 -2.81 8.84 -11.93
N LEU A 128 -4.09 8.79 -11.61
CA LEU A 128 -5.15 8.58 -12.59
C LEU A 128 -5.58 9.95 -13.11
N CYS A 129 -5.51 10.16 -14.42
CA CYS A 129 -5.75 11.45 -15.06
C CYS A 129 -6.88 11.38 -16.09
N ASP A 130 -7.55 12.52 -16.29
CA ASP A 130 -8.48 12.71 -17.41
C ASP A 130 -7.74 12.86 -18.76
N SER A 131 -8.47 13.15 -19.84
CA SER A 131 -7.88 13.36 -21.17
C SER A 131 -7.01 14.61 -21.30
N LEU A 132 -7.18 15.57 -20.39
CA LEU A 132 -6.46 16.86 -20.34
C LEU A 132 -5.29 16.81 -19.35
N ASP A 133 -4.93 15.63 -18.86
CA ASP A 133 -3.87 15.39 -17.88
C ASP A 133 -4.15 15.95 -16.47
N ASN A 134 -5.40 16.28 -16.13
CA ASN A 134 -5.75 16.69 -14.77
C ASN A 134 -5.78 15.45 -13.85
N PRO A 135 -5.14 15.48 -12.66
CA PRO A 135 -5.18 14.37 -11.72
C PRO A 135 -6.57 14.24 -11.08
N LEU A 136 -7.19 13.08 -11.25
CA LEU A 136 -8.47 12.70 -10.65
C LEU A 136 -8.28 11.95 -9.34
N ALA A 137 -7.25 11.09 -9.27
CA ALA A 137 -6.88 10.35 -8.08
C ALA A 137 -5.36 10.18 -8.00
N LYS A 138 -4.83 10.21 -6.77
CA LYS A 138 -3.46 9.79 -6.47
C LYS A 138 -3.53 8.47 -5.72
N LEU A 139 -2.82 7.48 -6.23
CA LEU A 139 -2.75 6.14 -5.65
C LEU A 139 -1.32 5.88 -5.16
N SER A 140 -1.20 5.22 -4.01
CA SER A 140 0.09 4.79 -3.45
C SER A 140 0.10 3.29 -3.27
N ARG A 141 1.22 2.63 -3.59
CA ARG A 141 1.36 1.18 -3.48
C ARG A 141 0.92 0.72 -2.09
N ARG A 142 0.00 -0.25 -2.04
CA ARG A 142 -0.56 -0.70 -0.78
C ARG A 142 0.40 -1.60 -0.02
N TYR A 143 1.02 -2.54 -0.73
CA TYR A 143 2.08 -3.40 -0.22
C TYR A 143 2.92 -3.95 -1.38
N PHE A 144 4.08 -4.49 -1.05
CA PHE A 144 4.95 -5.26 -1.92
C PHE A 144 4.87 -6.74 -1.55
N LEU A 145 4.93 -7.60 -2.55
CA LEU A 145 5.08 -9.03 -2.32
C LEU A 145 6.46 -9.28 -1.70
N MET A 146 6.48 -10.12 -0.67
CA MET A 146 7.70 -10.53 0.01
C MET A 146 7.68 -12.06 0.22
N PRO A 147 8.83 -12.75 0.16
CA PRO A 147 8.87 -14.19 0.37
C PRO A 147 8.54 -14.53 1.83
N LEU A 148 7.93 -15.69 2.05
CA LEU A 148 7.55 -16.17 3.38
C LEU A 148 8.72 -16.18 4.38
N SER A 149 9.94 -16.47 3.91
CA SER A 149 11.16 -16.48 4.74
C SER A 149 11.44 -15.15 5.44
N GLU A 150 11.00 -14.03 4.87
CA GLU A 150 11.18 -12.72 5.50
C GLU A 150 10.30 -12.50 6.72
N LEU A 151 9.26 -13.31 6.92
CA LEU A 151 8.44 -13.30 8.14
C LEU A 151 9.16 -13.95 9.35
N GLN A 152 10.30 -14.61 9.15
CA GLN A 152 11.04 -15.23 10.24
C GLN A 152 11.41 -14.20 11.33
N GLY A 153 11.06 -14.52 12.57
CA GLY A 153 11.45 -13.74 13.75
C GLY A 153 10.25 -13.12 14.47
N THR A 154 10.52 -12.07 15.25
CA THR A 154 9.57 -11.47 16.17
C THR A 154 9.09 -10.10 15.69
N TRP A 155 7.79 -9.85 15.85
CA TRP A 155 7.08 -8.72 15.29
C TRP A 155 6.15 -8.10 16.32
N ASP A 156 6.28 -6.80 16.54
CA ASP A 156 5.39 -6.01 17.39
C ASP A 156 4.13 -5.59 16.63
N VAL A 157 2.96 -5.71 17.24
CA VAL A 157 1.73 -5.13 16.69
C VAL A 157 1.78 -3.62 16.89
N VAL A 158 1.75 -2.87 15.79
CA VAL A 158 1.78 -1.40 15.82
C VAL A 158 0.44 -0.79 15.43
N LYS A 159 -0.33 -1.43 14.55
CA LYS A 159 -1.71 -1.07 14.27
C LYS A 159 -2.63 -2.28 14.21
N MET A 160 -3.90 -2.05 14.53
CA MET A 160 -4.97 -3.03 14.46
C MET A 160 -6.20 -2.37 13.85
N ASN A 161 -6.78 -2.98 12.81
CA ASN A 161 -7.95 -2.47 12.11
C ASN A 161 -7.85 -0.97 11.74
N GLY A 162 -6.65 -0.52 11.33
CA GLY A 162 -6.35 0.85 10.94
C GLY A 162 -5.96 1.81 12.08
N GLU A 163 -6.09 1.42 13.35
CA GLU A 163 -5.78 2.26 14.50
C GLU A 163 -4.43 1.88 15.13
N ALA A 164 -3.62 2.89 15.46
CA ALA A 164 -2.34 2.67 16.12
C ALA A 164 -2.54 2.26 17.58
N LEU A 165 -1.81 1.24 18.02
CA LEU A 165 -1.79 0.88 19.44
C LEU A 165 -0.97 1.91 20.24
N PRO A 166 -1.44 2.34 21.43
CA PRO A 166 -0.76 3.34 22.23
C PRO A 166 0.70 2.99 22.56
N ASP A 167 1.61 3.95 22.43
CA ASP A 167 3.03 3.76 22.75
C ASP A 167 3.27 3.40 24.23
N SER A 168 2.39 3.87 25.12
CA SER A 168 2.43 3.59 26.56
C SER A 168 1.87 2.21 26.95
N MET A 169 1.44 1.39 25.99
CA MET A 169 0.89 0.06 26.25
C MET A 169 1.98 -0.86 26.81
N LYS A 170 1.89 -1.15 28.11
CA LYS A 170 2.89 -1.96 28.84
C LYS A 170 3.07 -3.37 28.26
N ASN A 171 1.98 -4.02 27.88
CA ASN A 171 2.00 -5.35 27.28
C ASN A 171 1.56 -5.27 25.82
N ARG A 172 2.39 -4.67 24.97
CA ARG A 172 2.13 -4.62 23.53
C ARG A 172 2.08 -6.04 22.95
N PRO A 173 1.01 -6.40 22.20
CA PRO A 173 0.93 -7.67 21.50
C PRO A 173 2.11 -7.89 20.55
N PHE A 174 2.60 -9.12 20.47
CA PHE A 174 3.65 -9.50 19.53
C PHE A 174 3.53 -10.95 19.07
N PHE A 175 4.08 -11.20 17.89
CA PHE A 175 4.13 -12.51 17.26
C PHE A 175 5.58 -12.92 17.03
N SER A 176 5.93 -14.16 17.31
CA SER A 176 7.13 -14.80 16.81
C SER A 176 6.73 -15.88 15.82
N LEU A 177 7.22 -15.75 14.59
CA LEU A 177 6.96 -16.67 13.50
C LEU A 177 8.21 -17.48 13.22
N ASP A 178 8.09 -18.79 13.34
CA ASP A 178 9.06 -19.74 12.84
C ASP A 178 8.56 -20.30 11.51
N VAL A 179 9.21 -19.90 10.42
CA VAL A 179 8.84 -20.25 9.06
C VAL A 179 9.22 -21.70 8.73
N MET A 180 10.27 -22.22 9.36
CA MET A 180 10.72 -23.61 9.14
C MET A 180 9.77 -24.59 9.84
N GLU A 181 9.46 -24.33 11.11
CA GLU A 181 8.56 -25.15 11.91
C GLU A 181 7.07 -24.85 11.66
N LYS A 182 6.79 -23.75 10.93
CA LYS A 182 5.44 -23.21 10.67
C LYS A 182 4.65 -22.97 11.96
N THR A 183 5.32 -22.37 12.95
CA THR A 183 4.74 -22.10 14.26
C THR A 183 4.58 -20.60 14.51
N LEU A 184 3.57 -20.29 15.30
CA LEU A 184 3.30 -18.98 15.87
C LEU A 184 3.43 -19.09 17.39
N SER A 185 4.16 -18.16 18.02
CA SER A 185 4.13 -17.94 19.46
C SER A 185 4.07 -16.45 19.77
N GLY A 186 3.83 -16.07 21.01
CA GLY A 186 3.92 -14.66 21.45
C GLY A 186 2.89 -14.29 22.50
N ASN A 187 2.61 -13.00 22.65
CA ASN A 187 1.55 -12.52 23.52
C ASN A 187 0.45 -11.80 22.71
N ALA A 188 -0.81 -11.99 23.11
CA ALA A 188 -1.94 -11.29 22.54
C ALA A 188 -2.30 -10.04 23.37
N GLY A 189 -1.36 -9.51 24.17
CA GLY A 189 -1.61 -8.42 25.12
C GLY A 189 -1.66 -8.90 26.57
N CYS A 190 -2.72 -9.61 26.99
CA CYS A 190 -2.80 -10.16 28.35
C CYS A 190 -2.15 -11.55 28.46
N ASN A 191 -2.49 -12.44 27.53
CA ASN A 191 -2.10 -13.85 27.57
C ASN A 191 -1.03 -14.21 26.55
N GLN A 192 -0.35 -15.33 26.83
CA GLN A 192 0.53 -15.99 25.88
C GLN A 192 -0.30 -16.81 24.90
N MET A 193 0.09 -16.77 23.63
CA MET A 193 -0.55 -17.52 22.56
C MET A 193 0.46 -18.41 21.85
N ASN A 194 -0.02 -19.58 21.40
CA ASN A 194 0.75 -20.51 20.59
C ASN A 194 -0.15 -21.09 19.50
N GLY A 195 0.42 -21.35 18.34
CA GLY A 195 -0.32 -21.88 17.20
C GLY A 195 0.60 -22.37 16.08
N LYS A 196 -0.04 -22.75 14.99
CA LYS A 196 0.62 -23.14 13.75
C LYS A 196 0.03 -22.35 12.60
N PHE A 197 0.71 -22.32 11.47
CA PHE A 197 0.16 -21.76 10.25
C PHE A 197 0.45 -22.64 9.04
N LYS A 198 -0.25 -22.37 7.95
CA LYS A 198 -0.02 -22.98 6.65
C LYS A 198 -0.05 -21.91 5.56
N THR A 199 0.44 -22.28 4.39
CA THR A 199 0.38 -21.47 3.17
C THR A 199 -0.42 -22.22 2.11
N LEU A 200 -1.00 -21.48 1.16
CA LEU A 200 -1.69 -22.05 0.00
C LEU A 200 -0.72 -22.12 -1.19
N GLU A 201 -0.62 -23.27 -1.85
CA GLU A 201 0.41 -23.56 -2.86
C GLU A 201 0.43 -22.58 -4.06
N LYS A 202 -0.72 -22.02 -4.43
CA LYS A 202 -0.87 -21.16 -5.62
C LYS A 202 -0.75 -19.67 -5.32
N GLN A 203 -0.54 -19.28 -4.06
CA GLN A 203 -0.53 -17.88 -3.65
C GLN A 203 0.73 -17.63 -2.81
N SER A 204 1.71 -16.95 -3.42
CA SER A 204 3.04 -16.72 -2.84
C SER A 204 3.02 -15.95 -1.52
N ASN A 205 2.03 -15.09 -1.34
CA ASN A 205 1.83 -14.29 -0.14
C ASN A 205 0.74 -14.85 0.79
N SER A 206 0.37 -16.12 0.66
CA SER A 206 -0.63 -16.75 1.52
C SER A 206 -0.07 -17.04 2.92
N LEU A 207 -0.85 -16.70 3.94
CA LEU A 207 -0.59 -17.04 5.33
C LEU A 207 -1.92 -17.30 6.02
N VAL A 208 -2.12 -18.51 6.55
CA VAL A 208 -3.35 -18.90 7.24
C VAL A 208 -2.99 -19.50 8.58
N PHE A 209 -3.38 -18.82 9.66
CA PHE A 209 -3.21 -19.34 11.01
C PHE A 209 -4.22 -20.46 11.28
N LEU A 210 -3.71 -21.57 11.81
CA LEU A 210 -4.52 -22.67 12.34
C LEU A 210 -5.03 -22.27 13.74
N PRO A 211 -5.96 -23.05 14.36
CA PRO A 211 -6.48 -22.71 15.68
C PRO A 211 -5.38 -22.36 16.68
N ILE A 212 -5.46 -21.16 17.25
CA ILE A 212 -4.50 -20.60 18.20
C ILE A 212 -4.98 -20.91 19.62
N SER A 213 -4.07 -21.40 20.45
CA SER A 213 -4.31 -21.60 21.89
C SER A 213 -3.80 -20.38 22.65
N SER A 214 -4.58 -19.90 23.63
CA SER A 214 -4.20 -18.81 24.54
C SER A 214 -4.30 -19.26 26.00
N THR A 215 -3.45 -18.72 26.88
CA THR A 215 -3.61 -18.89 28.33
C THR A 215 -4.84 -18.14 28.85
N ARG A 216 -5.25 -18.37 30.10
CA ARG A 216 -6.46 -17.76 30.71
C ARG A 216 -6.14 -16.95 31.96
N MET A 217 -5.25 -15.97 31.84
CA MET A 217 -5.03 -14.93 32.85
C MET A 217 -6.08 -13.82 32.70
N THR A 218 -6.43 -13.18 33.81
CA THR A 218 -7.31 -12.00 33.82
C THR A 218 -6.45 -10.74 33.88
N CYS A 219 -6.63 -9.83 32.93
CA CYS A 219 -6.01 -8.50 32.94
C CYS A 219 -7.09 -7.42 32.75
N PRO A 220 -6.85 -6.17 33.20
CA PRO A 220 -7.81 -5.07 33.01
C PRO A 220 -8.16 -4.72 31.57
N ASN A 221 -7.30 -5.04 30.59
CA ASN A 221 -7.47 -4.74 29.16
C ASN A 221 -7.46 -6.03 28.33
N ILE A 222 -8.43 -6.91 28.54
CA ILE A 222 -8.52 -8.21 27.84
C ILE A 222 -9.08 -8.07 26.40
N GLU A 223 -9.71 -6.93 26.10
CA GLU A 223 -10.34 -6.63 24.80
C GLU A 223 -9.32 -6.71 23.66
N THR A 224 -8.12 -6.16 23.87
CA THR A 224 -7.03 -6.22 22.89
C THR A 224 -6.66 -7.66 22.54
N GLU A 225 -6.70 -8.60 23.49
CA GLU A 225 -6.43 -10.00 23.20
C GLU A 225 -7.49 -10.62 22.30
N PHE A 226 -8.77 -10.38 22.59
CA PHE A 226 -9.85 -10.89 21.76
C PHE A 226 -9.77 -10.35 20.33
N GLU A 227 -9.47 -9.06 20.19
CA GLU A 227 -9.32 -8.42 18.87
C GLU A 227 -8.12 -8.95 18.10
N VAL A 228 -6.97 -9.17 18.76
CA VAL A 228 -5.78 -9.77 18.13
C VAL A 228 -6.06 -11.20 17.68
N LEU A 229 -6.65 -12.03 18.54
CA LEU A 229 -6.96 -13.43 18.19
C LEU A 229 -8.01 -13.52 17.07
N ALA A 230 -9.01 -12.63 17.09
CA ALA A 230 -9.99 -12.53 16.01
C ALA A 230 -9.33 -12.11 14.69
N ALA A 231 -8.46 -11.09 14.72
CA ALA A 231 -7.73 -10.64 13.54
C ALA A 231 -6.89 -11.76 12.92
N LEU A 232 -6.11 -12.49 13.74
CA LEU A 232 -5.28 -13.61 13.27
C LEU A 232 -6.09 -14.72 12.59
N LYS A 233 -7.28 -15.01 13.10
CA LYS A 233 -8.17 -16.03 12.52
C LYS A 233 -8.60 -15.68 11.09
N GLU A 234 -8.73 -14.39 10.79
CA GLU A 234 -9.18 -13.91 9.48
C GLU A 234 -8.04 -13.72 8.48
N VAL A 235 -6.77 -13.81 8.91
CA VAL A 235 -5.62 -13.61 8.02
C VAL A 235 -5.59 -14.66 6.91
N THR A 236 -5.46 -14.17 5.68
CA THR A 236 -5.32 -14.97 4.48
C THR A 236 -4.02 -14.69 3.74
N THR A 237 -3.52 -13.45 3.82
CA THR A 237 -2.34 -12.98 3.09
C THR A 237 -1.51 -12.00 3.90
N PHE A 238 -0.27 -11.76 3.44
CA PHE A 238 0.65 -10.77 4.00
C PHE A 238 1.35 -9.96 2.90
N GLY A 239 2.02 -8.88 3.28
CA GLY A 239 2.85 -8.09 2.38
C GLY A 239 3.66 -7.04 3.12
N MET A 240 4.72 -6.53 2.48
CA MET A 240 5.54 -5.45 3.02
C MET A 240 4.89 -4.11 2.70
N LEU A 241 4.60 -3.30 3.71
CA LEU A 241 4.08 -1.95 3.52
C LEU A 241 5.21 -0.99 3.10
N PRO A 242 4.90 0.16 2.47
CA PRO A 242 5.92 1.13 2.04
C PRO A 242 6.83 1.67 3.16
N ASN A 243 6.39 1.62 4.41
CA ASN A 243 7.19 2.01 5.58
C ASN A 243 8.12 0.88 6.09
N GLY A 244 8.18 -0.26 5.40
CA GLY A 244 8.97 -1.44 5.78
C GLY A 244 8.33 -2.32 6.86
N HIS A 245 7.12 -1.99 7.31
CA HIS A 245 6.34 -2.88 8.19
C HIS A 245 5.71 -4.02 7.41
N VAL A 246 5.20 -5.03 8.11
CA VAL A 246 4.41 -6.11 7.51
C VAL A 246 2.92 -5.84 7.75
N GLY A 247 2.14 -5.85 6.69
CA GLY A 247 0.68 -5.90 6.76
C GLY A 247 0.19 -7.34 6.75
N LEU A 248 -0.75 -7.67 7.63
CA LEU A 248 -1.54 -8.89 7.55
C LEU A 248 -2.95 -8.55 7.08
N PHE A 249 -3.44 -9.31 6.11
CA PHE A 249 -4.69 -9.02 5.42
C PHE A 249 -5.65 -10.20 5.49
N ALA A 250 -6.91 -9.89 5.75
CA ALA A 250 -8.03 -10.81 5.64
C ALA A 250 -8.60 -10.83 4.21
N ALA A 251 -9.62 -11.66 4.00
CA ALA A 251 -10.28 -11.80 2.71
C ALA A 251 -10.78 -10.45 2.14
N GLY A 252 -10.60 -10.25 0.84
CA GLY A 252 -10.88 -8.96 0.18
C GLY A 252 -9.90 -7.86 0.55
N SER A 253 -8.69 -8.24 0.96
CA SER A 253 -7.53 -7.37 1.18
C SER A 253 -7.71 -6.33 2.29
N VAL A 254 -8.56 -6.64 3.26
CA VAL A 254 -8.76 -5.81 4.46
C VAL A 254 -7.55 -5.99 5.38
N GLN A 255 -6.81 -4.93 5.64
CA GLN A 255 -5.67 -4.98 6.56
C GLN A 255 -6.19 -5.08 8.00
N VAL A 256 -5.87 -6.18 8.67
CA VAL A 256 -6.30 -6.43 10.05
C VAL A 256 -5.20 -6.08 11.05
N LEU A 257 -3.93 -6.24 10.68
CA LEU A 257 -2.78 -5.92 11.54
C LEU A 257 -1.65 -5.25 10.73
N GLU A 258 -0.94 -4.35 11.39
CA GLU A 258 0.35 -3.82 10.95
C GLU A 258 1.42 -4.20 11.98
N LEU A 259 2.53 -4.75 11.49
CA LEU A 259 3.59 -5.32 12.31
C LEU A 259 4.92 -4.62 12.06
N ALA A 260 5.57 -4.15 13.12
CA ALA A 260 6.94 -3.67 13.07
C ALA A 260 7.91 -4.79 13.48
N LYS A 261 9.02 -4.94 12.77
CA LYS A 261 10.03 -5.93 13.14
C LYS A 261 10.62 -5.55 14.50
N ARG A 262 10.55 -6.47 15.47
CA ARG A 262 11.12 -6.24 16.79
C ARG A 262 12.64 -6.25 16.66
N LYS A 263 13.27 -5.13 17.03
CA LYS A 263 14.73 -5.06 17.13
C LYS A 263 15.13 -5.74 18.44
N ASN A 264 16.03 -6.71 18.34
CA ASN A 264 16.68 -7.33 19.50
C ASN A 264 17.57 -6.33 20.23
#